data_AF-A0A2D3W954-F1
#
_entry.id   AF-A0A2D3W954-F1
#
_cell.length_a   1.000
_cell.length_b   1.000
_cell.length_c   1.000
_cell.angle_alpha   90.00
_cell.angle_beta   90.00
_cell.angle_gamma   90.00
#
_symmetry.space_group_name_H-M   'P 1'
#
loop_
_entity.id
_entity.type
_entity.pdbx_description
1 polymer ?
#
loop_
_entity_poly.entity_id
_entity_poly.type
_entity_poly.pdbx_seq_one_letter_code
_entity_poly.pdbx_strand_id
1 'polypeptide(L)'
;MMKNHTTTQIIAKEGWKYLFVLFVLYIIASIFDFAQSIVFLVFVFTAYLFRNPERLPAEDDELAILAPIDGVIQKIEKAKFSDKELIKITIKKSILDVSLLRAPTLLSISETKRRYGLFLPTDSQLAQSLGERVELTCKSSFSDVVLRVNAGAFSRKIELFKTIGPLKSAQRFGILVEGSVELFVSLDSRIKVAVGDSIKAGESVLGYFAHKGKQSVC
;
A
#
# COMPACT_ATOMS: atom_id res chain seq x y z
N MET A 1 -11.35 -10.63 -21.16
CA MET A 1 -12.37 -10.88 -20.11
C MET A 1 -11.79 -10.44 -18.77
N MET A 2 -12.08 -9.21 -18.35
CA MET A 2 -11.50 -8.61 -17.13
C MET A 2 -12.10 -9.27 -15.89
N LYS A 3 -11.31 -10.07 -15.16
CA LYS A 3 -11.69 -10.52 -13.83
C LYS A 3 -11.64 -9.31 -12.90
N ASN A 4 -12.82 -8.80 -12.51
CA ASN A 4 -12.93 -7.82 -11.44
C ASN A 4 -12.47 -8.49 -10.14
N HIS A 5 -11.26 -8.16 -9.70
CA HIS A 5 -10.67 -8.63 -8.45
C HIS A 5 -11.12 -7.75 -7.28
N THR A 6 -12.43 -7.60 -7.08
CA THR A 6 -12.97 -7.22 -5.77
C THR A 6 -13.28 -8.52 -5.03
N THR A 7 -12.23 -9.24 -4.63
CA THR A 7 -12.39 -10.42 -3.77
C THR A 7 -12.78 -9.94 -2.38
N THR A 8 -14.06 -10.00 -2.04
CA THR A 8 -14.61 -9.85 -0.67
C THR A 8 -14.19 -11.03 0.22
N GLN A 9 -12.91 -11.36 0.21
CA GLN A 9 -12.34 -12.44 1.01
C GLN A 9 -11.76 -11.84 2.27
N ILE A 10 -12.17 -12.38 3.43
CA ILE A 10 -11.70 -11.98 4.77
C ILE A 10 -10.18 -12.12 4.89
N ILE A 11 -9.58 -13.04 4.13
CA ILE A 11 -8.15 -13.28 4.05
C ILE A 11 -7.69 -13.00 2.62
N ALA A 12 -6.59 -12.25 2.47
CA ALA A 12 -5.96 -12.04 1.17
C ALA A 12 -5.61 -13.39 0.52
N LYS A 13 -5.83 -13.51 -0.79
CA LYS A 13 -5.67 -14.78 -1.52
C LYS A 13 -4.27 -15.39 -1.34
N GLU A 14 -3.28 -14.53 -1.17
CA GLU A 14 -1.87 -14.84 -1.00
C GLU A 14 -1.59 -15.50 0.37
N GLY A 15 -2.38 -15.15 1.40
CA GLY A 15 -2.27 -15.73 2.74
C GLY A 15 -2.63 -17.20 2.81
N TRP A 16 -3.54 -17.68 1.93
CA TRP A 16 -4.02 -19.06 1.95
C TRP A 16 -2.92 -20.10 1.73
N LYS A 17 -1.91 -19.81 0.91
CA LYS A 17 -0.77 -20.71 0.72
C LYS A 17 0.01 -20.90 2.02
N TYR A 18 0.26 -19.82 2.75
CA TYR A 18 0.98 -19.86 4.01
C TYR A 18 0.16 -20.55 5.10
N LEU A 19 -1.13 -20.25 5.18
CA LEU A 19 -2.04 -20.89 6.14
C LEU A 19 -2.14 -22.40 5.89
N PHE A 20 -2.25 -22.83 4.64
CA PHE A 20 -2.28 -24.26 4.31
C PHE A 20 -1.01 -24.98 4.76
N VAL A 21 0.17 -24.43 4.47
CA VAL A 21 1.45 -25.01 4.90
C VAL A 21 1.55 -25.08 6.43
N LEU A 22 1.19 -24.00 7.12
CA LEU A 22 1.20 -23.96 8.58
C LEU A 22 0.18 -24.91 9.21
N PHE A 23 -0.97 -25.11 8.56
CA PHE A 23 -1.96 -26.09 9.00
C PHE A 23 -1.42 -27.52 8.89
N VAL A 24 -0.78 -27.88 7.77
CA VAL A 24 -0.12 -29.20 7.62
C VAL A 24 0.98 -29.38 8.67
N LEU A 25 1.82 -28.37 8.89
CA LEU A 25 2.85 -28.42 9.94
C LEU A 25 2.26 -28.56 11.33
N TYR A 26 1.12 -27.92 11.60
CA TYR A 26 0.40 -28.06 12.87
C TYR A 26 -0.07 -29.50 13.09
N ILE A 27 -0.63 -30.16 12.07
CA ILE A 27 -1.03 -31.57 12.15
C ILE A 27 0.19 -32.47 12.41
N ILE A 28 1.29 -32.27 11.69
CA ILE A 28 2.54 -33.03 11.91
C ILE A 28 3.05 -32.83 13.34
N ALA A 29 3.14 -31.58 13.81
CA ALA A 29 3.56 -31.24 15.16
C ALA A 29 2.66 -31.88 16.24
N SER A 30 1.37 -31.99 15.95
CA SER A 30 0.40 -32.65 16.84
C SER A 30 0.57 -34.17 16.87
N ILE A 31 0.95 -34.81 15.76
CA ILE A 31 1.22 -36.26 15.71
C ILE A 31 2.45 -36.63 16.57
N PHE A 32 3.45 -35.75 16.63
CA PHE A 32 4.68 -35.97 17.39
C PHE A 32 4.68 -35.31 18.78
N ASP A 33 3.57 -34.70 19.20
CA ASP A 33 3.44 -33.92 20.46
C ASP A 33 4.56 -32.89 20.68
N PHE A 34 5.11 -32.34 19.60
CA PHE A 34 6.26 -31.45 19.64
C PHE A 34 5.94 -30.08 19.04
N ALA A 35 6.13 -29.01 19.81
CA ALA A 35 5.99 -27.61 19.38
C ALA A 35 4.63 -27.19 18.76
N GLN A 36 3.57 -27.99 18.92
CA GLN A 36 2.23 -27.70 18.38
C GLN A 36 1.69 -26.30 18.73
N SER A 37 1.89 -25.85 19.97
CA SER A 37 1.42 -24.53 20.43
C SER A 37 2.14 -23.38 19.72
N ILE A 38 3.44 -23.54 19.43
CA ILE A 38 4.24 -22.55 18.70
C ILE A 38 3.74 -22.48 17.26
N VAL A 39 3.53 -23.62 16.61
CA VAL A 39 3.02 -23.66 15.23
C VAL A 39 1.62 -23.05 15.15
N PHE A 40 0.75 -23.34 16.13
CA PHE A 40 -0.58 -22.75 16.22
C PHE A 40 -0.53 -21.23 16.39
N LEU A 41 0.35 -20.71 17.26
CA LEU A 41 0.53 -19.27 17.43
C LEU A 41 0.98 -18.60 16.14
N VAL A 42 1.95 -19.21 15.43
CA VAL A 42 2.41 -18.71 14.13
C VAL A 42 1.31 -18.77 13.07
N PHE A 43 0.46 -19.81 13.08
CA PHE A 43 -0.71 -19.91 12.22
C PHE A 43 -1.68 -18.75 12.45
N VAL A 44 -2.07 -18.51 13.71
CA VAL A 44 -2.98 -17.40 14.07
C VAL A 44 -2.37 -16.05 13.72
N PHE A 45 -1.08 -15.84 13.99
CA PHE A 45 -0.39 -14.61 13.64
C PHE A 45 -0.33 -14.39 12.12
N THR A 46 -0.08 -15.45 11.35
CA THR A 46 -0.10 -15.37 9.88
C THR A 46 -1.49 -15.04 9.35
N ALA A 47 -2.54 -15.64 9.91
CA ALA A 47 -3.92 -15.32 9.56
C ALA A 47 -4.24 -13.84 9.84
N TYR A 48 -3.73 -13.31 10.95
CA TYR A 48 -3.86 -11.90 11.31
C TYR A 48 -3.14 -10.97 10.32
N LEU A 49 -1.93 -11.30 9.87
CA LEU A 49 -1.17 -10.47 8.92
C LEU A 49 -1.84 -10.33 7.55
N PHE A 50 -2.51 -11.41 7.10
CA PHE A 50 -3.21 -11.45 5.82
C PHE A 50 -4.71 -11.12 5.94
N ARG A 51 -5.14 -10.60 7.10
CA ARG A 51 -6.53 -10.13 7.27
C ARG A 51 -6.84 -9.03 6.28
N ASN A 52 -8.06 -9.03 5.78
CA ASN A 52 -8.55 -8.07 4.83
C ASN A 52 -9.93 -7.58 5.26
N PRO A 53 -10.00 -6.54 6.11
CA PRO A 53 -11.27 -5.92 6.44
C PRO A 53 -11.85 -5.26 5.19
N GLU A 54 -13.15 -5.47 4.98
CA GLU A 54 -13.92 -4.66 4.05
C GLU A 54 -13.87 -3.21 4.53
N ARG A 55 -13.64 -2.28 3.60
CA ARG A 55 -13.72 -0.85 3.91
C ARG A 55 -14.41 -0.14 2.77
N LEU A 56 -15.20 0.83 3.15
CA LEU A 56 -15.82 1.77 2.25
C LEU A 56 -15.05 3.09 2.35
N PRO A 57 -14.83 3.80 1.24
CA PRO A 57 -14.25 5.14 1.31
C PRO A 57 -15.07 6.03 2.24
N ALA A 58 -14.40 6.83 3.07
CA ALA A 58 -15.09 7.74 3.99
C ALA A 58 -15.83 8.86 3.25
N GLU A 59 -15.36 9.21 2.05
CA GLU A 59 -15.97 10.21 1.17
C GLU A 59 -15.95 9.69 -0.27
N ASP A 60 -17.09 9.81 -0.96
CA ASP A 60 -17.25 9.46 -2.39
C ASP A 60 -17.07 10.73 -3.26
N ASP A 61 -15.91 11.37 -3.12
CA ASP A 61 -15.52 12.53 -3.92
C ASP A 61 -14.41 12.11 -4.90
N GLU A 62 -14.58 12.41 -6.19
CA GLU A 62 -13.60 12.11 -7.22
C GLU A 62 -12.26 12.83 -6.98
N LEU A 63 -12.29 14.00 -6.34
CA LEU A 63 -11.09 14.77 -6.00
C LEU A 63 -10.37 14.23 -4.76
N ALA A 64 -10.99 13.34 -3.98
CA ALA A 64 -10.39 12.83 -2.76
C ALA A 64 -9.16 11.97 -3.04
N ILE A 65 -8.13 12.17 -2.22
CA ILE A 65 -6.90 11.40 -2.19
C ILE A 65 -6.98 10.51 -0.95
N LEU A 66 -7.26 9.23 -1.14
CA LEU A 66 -7.34 8.23 -0.07
C LEU A 66 -5.95 7.74 0.33
N ALA A 67 -5.85 7.26 1.56
CA ALA A 67 -4.66 6.58 2.05
C ALA A 67 -4.36 5.33 1.20
N PRO A 68 -3.15 5.19 0.64
CA PRO A 68 -2.80 4.02 -0.14
C PRO A 68 -2.48 2.78 0.72
N ILE A 69 -2.15 2.99 1.99
CA ILE A 69 -1.80 1.94 2.95
C ILE A 69 -2.22 2.34 4.36
N ASP A 70 -2.37 1.36 5.25
CA ASP A 70 -2.52 1.59 6.69
C ASP A 70 -1.20 2.05 7.29
N GLY A 71 -1.30 2.89 8.32
CA GLY A 71 -0.15 3.25 9.13
C GLY A 71 -0.27 4.63 9.71
N VAL A 72 0.89 5.25 9.94
CA VAL A 72 1.03 6.59 10.51
C VAL A 72 1.73 7.50 9.53
N ILE A 73 1.27 8.74 9.41
CA ILE A 73 1.95 9.75 8.60
C ILE A 73 3.26 10.13 9.27
N GLN A 74 4.36 9.78 8.62
CA GLN A 74 5.70 10.01 9.15
C GLN A 74 6.24 11.37 8.73
N LYS A 75 5.96 11.81 7.49
CA LYS A 75 6.52 13.05 6.94
C LYS A 75 5.63 13.61 5.83
N ILE A 76 5.51 14.93 5.78
CA ILE A 76 4.91 15.66 4.67
C ILE A 76 5.91 16.75 4.26
N GLU A 77 6.36 16.73 3.03
CA GLU A 77 7.34 17.71 2.52
C GLU A 77 7.20 17.95 1.03
N LYS A 78 7.79 19.04 0.53
CA LYS A 78 7.97 19.24 -0.91
C LYS A 78 9.19 18.43 -1.36
N ALA A 79 9.05 17.70 -2.47
CA ALA A 79 10.12 16.92 -3.05
C ALA A 79 10.13 17.06 -4.57
N LYS A 80 11.32 17.06 -5.16
CA LYS A 80 11.46 16.98 -6.62
C LYS A 80 11.37 15.52 -7.07
N PHE A 81 10.55 15.28 -8.08
CA PHE A 81 10.43 14.01 -8.77
C PHE A 81 10.40 14.26 -10.27
N SER A 82 11.38 13.73 -11.00
CA SER A 82 11.53 13.93 -12.46
C SER A 82 11.40 15.40 -12.86
N ASP A 83 12.16 16.27 -12.18
CA ASP A 83 12.22 17.73 -12.34
C ASP A 83 10.93 18.51 -12.04
N LYS A 84 9.86 17.84 -11.59
CA LYS A 84 8.65 18.48 -11.05
C LYS A 84 8.73 18.53 -9.53
N GLU A 85 8.38 19.66 -8.96
CA GLU A 85 8.18 19.76 -7.51
C GLU A 85 6.77 19.27 -7.16
N LEU A 86 6.68 18.36 -6.18
CA LEU A 86 5.46 17.68 -5.75
C LEU A 86 5.38 17.67 -4.22
N ILE A 87 4.18 17.46 -3.69
CA ILE A 87 4.00 17.15 -2.26
C ILE A 87 4.23 15.66 -2.07
N LYS A 88 5.19 15.30 -1.22
CA LYS A 88 5.48 13.93 -0.82
C LYS A 88 4.92 13.67 0.58
N ILE A 89 4.05 12.69 0.68
CA ILE A 89 3.47 12.19 1.93
C ILE A 89 4.08 10.80 2.19
N THR A 90 4.87 10.67 3.24
CA THR A 90 5.46 9.40 3.65
C THR A 90 4.60 8.79 4.76
N ILE A 91 4.10 7.59 4.50
CA ILE A 91 3.27 6.80 5.41
C ILE A 91 4.09 5.59 5.83
N LYS A 92 4.31 5.45 7.13
CA LYS A 92 5.01 4.31 7.70
C LYS A 92 3.99 3.29 8.20
N LYS A 93 4.14 2.05 7.76
CA LYS A 93 3.28 0.94 8.13
C LYS A 93 3.92 0.09 9.23
N SER A 94 3.16 -0.24 10.26
CA SER A 94 3.54 -1.25 11.25
C SER A 94 3.25 -2.67 10.75
N ILE A 95 3.96 -3.67 11.29
CA ILE A 95 3.73 -5.08 10.95
C ILE A 95 2.31 -5.55 11.36
N LEU A 96 1.68 -4.90 12.34
CA LEU A 96 0.34 -5.24 12.83
C LEU A 96 -0.80 -4.65 11.96
N ASP A 97 -0.47 -3.73 11.07
CA ASP A 97 -1.41 -3.09 10.17
C ASP A 97 -1.75 -3.99 8.97
N VAL A 98 -2.88 -3.71 8.30
CA VAL A 98 -3.29 -4.49 7.14
C VAL A 98 -2.28 -4.36 6.00
N SER A 99 -1.82 -5.50 5.48
CA SER A 99 -0.75 -5.58 4.48
C SER A 99 -1.14 -5.15 3.07
N LEU A 100 -2.36 -4.66 2.84
CA LEU A 100 -2.88 -4.39 1.49
C LEU A 100 -2.61 -2.94 1.04
N LEU A 101 -2.14 -2.81 -0.20
CA LEU A 101 -2.02 -1.55 -0.93
C LEU A 101 -3.29 -1.28 -1.73
N ARG A 102 -3.80 -0.05 -1.64
CA ARG A 102 -5.03 0.40 -2.31
C ARG A 102 -4.77 1.68 -3.09
N ALA A 103 -5.43 1.82 -4.23
CA ALA A 103 -5.27 2.99 -5.07
C ALA A 103 -5.82 4.24 -4.34
N PRO A 104 -5.04 5.33 -4.24
CA PRO A 104 -5.44 6.55 -3.54
C PRO A 104 -6.58 7.29 -4.25
N THR A 105 -6.74 7.10 -5.55
CA THR A 105 -7.80 7.72 -6.37
C THR A 105 -8.04 6.87 -7.61
N LEU A 106 -8.97 7.28 -8.47
CA LEU A 106 -9.07 6.75 -9.83
C LEU A 106 -7.80 7.14 -10.61
N LEU A 107 -7.04 6.13 -11.03
CA LEU A 107 -5.78 6.35 -11.76
C LEU A 107 -5.46 5.18 -12.71
N SER A 108 -4.54 5.41 -13.63
CA SER A 108 -3.98 4.37 -14.48
C SER A 108 -2.46 4.32 -14.31
N ILE A 109 -1.92 3.15 -14.00
CA ILE A 109 -0.47 2.96 -13.88
C ILE A 109 0.11 2.97 -15.29
N SER A 110 0.95 3.96 -15.60
CA SER A 110 1.64 4.07 -16.88
C SER A 110 2.99 3.36 -16.88
N GLU A 111 3.68 3.34 -15.74
CA GLU A 111 5.01 2.74 -15.64
C GLU A 111 5.23 2.15 -14.24
N THR A 112 5.89 0.97 -14.18
CA THR A 112 6.36 0.36 -12.94
C THR A 112 7.87 0.18 -13.02
N LYS A 113 8.62 0.84 -12.14
CA LYS A 113 10.07 0.65 -11.98
C LYS A 113 10.34 -0.10 -10.68
N ARG A 114 10.95 -1.28 -10.80
CA ARG A 114 11.35 -2.08 -9.63
C ARG A 114 12.85 -2.03 -9.46
N ARG A 115 13.29 -1.78 -8.23
CA ARG A 115 14.66 -1.94 -7.79
C ARG A 115 14.73 -3.05 -6.76
N TYR A 116 15.32 -4.16 -7.15
CA TYR A 116 15.66 -5.23 -6.21
C TYR A 116 16.81 -4.77 -5.32
N GLY A 117 16.68 -5.00 -4.02
CA GLY A 117 17.59 -4.47 -3.01
C GLY A 117 17.51 -5.26 -1.71
N LEU A 118 18.06 -4.68 -0.65
CA LEU A 118 18.05 -5.26 0.68
C LEU A 118 16.76 -4.88 1.43
N PHE A 119 16.34 -5.76 2.34
CA PHE A 119 15.24 -5.50 3.28
C PHE A 119 15.83 -4.81 4.51
N LEU A 120 15.81 -3.48 4.51
CA LEU A 120 16.42 -2.65 5.56
C LEU A 120 15.35 -1.83 6.27
N PRO A 121 15.57 -1.41 7.53
CA PRO A 121 14.68 -0.47 8.20
C PRO A 121 14.51 0.79 7.36
N THR A 122 13.26 1.15 7.03
CA THR A 122 12.96 2.22 6.07
C THR A 122 13.49 3.59 6.48
N ASP A 123 13.70 3.80 7.77
CA ASP A 123 14.21 5.07 8.32
C ASP A 123 15.74 5.20 8.19
N SER A 124 16.44 4.12 7.82
CA SER A 124 17.90 4.14 7.68
C SER A 124 18.33 4.79 6.36
N GLN A 125 19.46 5.51 6.39
CA GLN A 125 20.05 6.11 5.18
C GLN A 125 20.41 5.02 4.13
N LEU A 126 20.81 3.84 4.60
CA LEU A 126 21.11 2.70 3.73
C LEU A 126 19.87 2.18 2.99
N ALA A 127 18.68 2.25 3.58
CA ALA A 127 17.46 1.84 2.90
C ALA A 127 17.15 2.73 1.68
N GLN A 128 17.52 4.01 1.72
CA GLN A 128 17.32 4.91 0.57
C GLN A 128 18.22 4.51 -0.61
N SER A 129 19.45 4.07 -0.34
CA SER A 129 20.44 3.76 -1.37
C SER A 129 20.47 2.30 -1.79
N LEU A 130 20.10 1.34 -0.93
CA LEU A 130 20.20 -0.10 -1.18
C LEU A 130 18.87 -0.84 -0.98
N GLY A 131 17.84 -0.19 -0.45
CA GLY A 131 16.57 -0.81 -0.12
C GLY A 131 15.81 -1.31 -1.35
N GLU A 132 15.08 -2.40 -1.16
CA GLU A 132 14.10 -2.86 -2.15
C GLU A 132 12.95 -1.85 -2.25
N ARG A 133 12.69 -1.37 -3.48
CA ARG A 133 11.63 -0.40 -3.75
C ARG A 133 10.94 -0.65 -5.08
N VAL A 134 9.66 -0.33 -5.13
CA VAL A 134 8.87 -0.27 -6.37
C VAL A 134 8.27 1.11 -6.51
N GLU A 135 8.43 1.70 -7.68
CA GLU A 135 7.90 3.01 -8.04
C GLU A 135 6.88 2.85 -9.15
N LEU A 136 5.69 3.40 -8.94
CA LEU A 136 4.56 3.38 -9.85
C LEU A 136 4.27 4.82 -10.28
N THR A 137 4.49 5.10 -11.56
CA THR A 137 4.08 6.36 -12.17
C THR A 137 2.65 6.18 -12.68
N CYS A 138 1.75 7.02 -12.19
CA CYS A 138 0.32 6.92 -12.45
C CYS A 138 -0.22 8.22 -13.04
N LYS A 139 -1.23 8.10 -13.89
CA LYS A 139 -2.02 9.23 -14.39
C LYS A 139 -3.42 9.18 -13.79
N SER A 140 -3.83 10.24 -13.11
CA SER A 140 -5.23 10.47 -12.72
C SER A 140 -5.86 11.52 -13.63
N SER A 141 -7.18 11.65 -13.58
CA SER A 141 -7.93 12.70 -14.30
C SER A 141 -7.56 14.11 -13.85
N PHE A 142 -7.00 14.27 -12.65
CA PHE A 142 -6.72 15.57 -12.04
C PHE A 142 -5.22 15.93 -12.06
N SER A 143 -4.35 14.97 -11.78
CA SER A 143 -2.89 15.17 -11.81
C SER A 143 -2.10 13.88 -12.07
N ASP A 144 -0.81 14.04 -12.34
CA ASP A 144 0.16 12.94 -12.20
C ASP A 144 0.26 12.55 -10.72
N VAL A 145 0.33 11.25 -10.45
CA VAL A 145 0.48 10.67 -9.10
C VAL A 145 1.63 9.67 -9.14
N VAL A 146 2.51 9.69 -8.15
CA VAL A 146 3.55 8.67 -8.03
C VAL A 146 3.41 7.96 -6.69
N LEU A 147 3.45 6.63 -6.73
CA LEU A 147 3.49 5.80 -5.53
C LEU A 147 4.85 5.12 -5.48
N ARG A 148 5.60 5.35 -4.41
CA ARG A 148 6.83 4.59 -4.13
C ARG A 148 6.60 3.73 -2.90
N VAL A 149 6.77 2.44 -3.07
CA VAL A 149 6.64 1.43 -2.02
C VAL A 149 8.04 0.98 -1.65
N ASN A 150 8.45 1.20 -0.40
CA ASN A 150 9.74 0.79 0.14
C ASN A 150 9.53 -0.38 1.11
N ALA A 151 10.24 -1.48 0.88
CA ALA A 151 10.18 -2.65 1.76
C ALA A 151 11.04 -2.41 3.01
N GLY A 152 10.47 -2.70 4.18
CA GLY A 152 11.19 -2.67 5.44
C GLY A 152 11.91 -3.98 5.76
N ALA A 153 12.56 -4.05 6.92
CA ALA A 153 13.42 -5.16 7.34
C ALA A 153 12.68 -6.49 7.52
N PHE A 154 11.40 -6.44 7.90
CA PHE A 154 10.59 -7.65 8.10
C PHE A 154 9.84 -8.08 6.82
N SER A 155 9.91 -7.27 5.75
CA SER A 155 9.39 -7.66 4.46
C SER A 155 10.30 -8.66 3.74
N ARG A 156 9.70 -9.45 2.85
CA ARG A 156 10.40 -10.43 2.00
C ARG A 156 10.24 -10.19 0.51
N LYS A 157 9.25 -9.38 0.13
CA LYS A 157 8.99 -8.93 -1.23
C LYS A 157 7.93 -7.83 -1.19
N ILE A 158 7.92 -7.00 -2.23
CA ILE A 158 6.76 -6.20 -2.61
C ILE A 158 5.98 -6.98 -3.68
N GLU A 159 4.73 -7.33 -3.41
CA GLU A 159 3.90 -8.08 -4.36
C GLU A 159 2.86 -7.14 -4.96
N LEU A 160 2.88 -6.97 -6.29
CA LEU A 160 1.88 -6.18 -7.00
C LEU A 160 1.00 -7.12 -7.83
N PHE A 161 -0.32 -6.96 -7.68
CA PHE A 161 -1.32 -7.69 -8.46
C PHE A 161 -1.50 -7.10 -9.85
N LYS A 162 -1.24 -5.79 -9.97
CA LYS A 162 -1.35 -5.03 -11.20
C LYS A 162 -0.20 -4.03 -11.29
N THR A 163 0.53 -4.08 -12.39
CA THR A 163 1.70 -3.23 -12.66
C THR A 163 1.46 -2.22 -13.77
N ILE A 164 0.45 -2.43 -14.64
CA ILE A 164 0.08 -1.49 -15.70
C ILE A 164 -1.44 -1.44 -15.83
N GLY A 165 -1.97 -0.25 -16.16
CA GLY A 165 -3.37 -0.04 -16.53
C GLY A 165 -4.25 0.51 -15.40
N PRO A 166 -5.58 0.55 -15.61
CA PRO A 166 -6.50 1.32 -14.77
C PRO A 166 -6.76 0.67 -13.41
N LEU A 167 -6.88 1.50 -12.38
CA LEU A 167 -7.29 1.16 -11.03
C LEU A 167 -8.42 2.10 -10.61
N LYS A 168 -9.48 1.53 -10.04
CA LYS A 168 -10.54 2.28 -9.39
C LYS A 168 -10.05 2.83 -8.05
N SER A 169 -10.70 3.89 -7.56
CA SER A 169 -10.44 4.38 -6.20
C SER A 169 -10.62 3.26 -5.17
N ALA A 170 -9.74 3.22 -4.16
CA ALA A 170 -9.64 2.17 -3.15
C ALA A 170 -9.42 0.73 -3.66
N GLN A 171 -9.24 0.54 -4.98
CA GLN A 171 -8.98 -0.79 -5.55
C GLN A 171 -7.63 -1.31 -5.07
N ARG A 172 -7.61 -2.59 -4.69
CA ARG A 172 -6.39 -3.27 -4.26
C ARG A 172 -5.47 -3.52 -5.44
N PHE A 173 -4.19 -3.23 -5.27
CA PHE A 173 -3.20 -3.43 -6.32
C PHE A 173 -1.91 -4.11 -5.85
N GLY A 174 -1.73 -4.33 -4.55
CA GLY A 174 -0.58 -5.07 -4.05
C GLY A 174 -0.61 -5.34 -2.55
N ILE A 175 0.49 -5.94 -2.06
CA ILE A 175 0.74 -6.28 -0.67
C ILE A 175 2.14 -5.79 -0.26
N LEU A 176 2.20 -5.19 0.93
CA LEU A 176 3.41 -4.84 1.67
C LEU A 176 3.25 -5.26 3.13
N VAL A 177 4.11 -6.16 3.62
CA VAL A 177 4.04 -6.67 5.00
C VAL A 177 4.51 -5.61 6.00
N GLU A 178 5.66 -4.99 5.75
CA GLU A 178 6.23 -3.95 6.59
C GLU A 178 7.08 -2.99 5.74
N GLY A 179 7.04 -1.69 6.05
CA GLY A 179 7.81 -0.68 5.35
C GLY A 179 7.07 0.65 5.28
N SER A 180 7.29 1.39 4.20
CA SER A 180 6.71 2.71 4.00
C SER A 180 6.19 2.90 2.58
N VAL A 181 5.14 3.70 2.43
CA VAL A 181 4.66 4.18 1.13
C VAL A 181 4.83 5.68 1.07
N GLU A 182 5.49 6.16 0.02
CA GLU A 182 5.57 7.57 -0.33
C GLU A 182 4.58 7.85 -1.45
N LEU A 183 3.65 8.77 -1.19
CA LEU A 183 2.69 9.26 -2.16
C LEU A 183 3.13 10.66 -2.62
N PHE A 184 3.33 10.83 -3.92
CA PHE A 184 3.63 12.12 -4.54
C PHE A 184 2.40 12.62 -5.28
N VAL A 185 1.95 13.82 -4.92
CA VAL A 185 0.80 14.51 -5.54
C VAL A 185 1.18 15.93 -5.92
N SER A 186 0.36 16.57 -6.75
CA SER A 186 0.62 17.91 -7.26
C SER A 186 0.64 18.98 -6.15
N LEU A 187 1.43 20.05 -6.34
CA LEU A 187 1.61 21.13 -5.36
C LEU A 187 0.35 21.95 -5.04
N ASP A 188 -0.63 21.93 -5.94
CA ASP A 188 -1.94 22.55 -5.78
C ASP A 188 -2.90 21.70 -4.94
N SER A 189 -2.55 20.45 -4.61
CA SER A 189 -3.37 19.58 -3.76
C SER A 189 -3.47 20.11 -2.33
N ARG A 190 -4.69 20.10 -1.78
CA ARG A 190 -4.95 20.50 -0.39
C ARG A 190 -4.84 19.29 0.53
N ILE A 191 -3.81 19.26 1.37
CA ILE A 191 -3.58 18.18 2.34
C ILE A 191 -4.42 18.44 3.60
N LYS A 192 -5.15 17.42 4.09
CA LYS A 192 -6.07 17.47 5.25
C LYS A 192 -5.50 16.79 6.51
N VAL A 193 -4.36 16.13 6.38
CA VAL A 193 -3.75 15.29 7.41
C VAL A 193 -2.43 15.88 7.92
N ALA A 194 -2.05 15.53 9.14
CA ALA A 194 -0.84 15.98 9.82
C ALA A 194 0.12 14.81 10.10
N VAL A 195 1.39 15.14 10.37
CA VAL A 195 2.38 14.16 10.83
C VAL A 195 1.94 13.60 12.19
N GLY A 196 1.98 12.28 12.34
CA GLY A 196 1.50 11.55 13.51
C GLY A 196 0.08 11.00 13.38
N ASP A 197 -0.69 11.42 12.37
CA ASP A 197 -2.05 10.90 12.16
C ASP A 197 -2.03 9.41 11.80
N SER A 198 -2.90 8.64 12.46
CA SER A 198 -3.17 7.24 12.13
C SER A 198 -4.22 7.16 11.03
N ILE A 199 -3.92 6.43 9.97
CA ILE A 199 -4.73 6.34 8.75
C ILE A 199 -4.98 4.90 8.34
N LYS A 200 -6.10 4.69 7.63
CA LYS A 200 -6.54 3.39 7.11
C LYS A 200 -6.67 3.44 5.59
N ALA A 201 -6.04 2.48 4.91
CA ALA A 201 -6.02 2.38 3.45
C ALA A 201 -7.43 2.33 2.84
N GLY A 202 -7.68 3.19 1.85
CA GLY A 202 -8.96 3.28 1.15
C GLY A 202 -10.13 3.78 2.00
N GLU A 203 -9.89 4.30 3.20
CA GLU A 203 -10.90 4.87 4.10
C GLU A 203 -10.53 6.32 4.42
N SER A 204 -9.33 6.54 4.97
CA SER A 204 -8.86 7.85 5.38
C SER A 204 -8.54 8.75 4.17
N VAL A 205 -9.08 9.97 4.18
CA VAL A 205 -8.78 11.01 3.19
C VAL A 205 -7.53 11.77 3.60
N LEU A 206 -6.48 11.71 2.78
CA LEU A 206 -5.24 12.46 2.95
C LEU A 206 -5.39 13.93 2.50
N GLY A 207 -6.27 14.19 1.54
CA GLY A 207 -6.46 15.52 0.98
C GLY A 207 -7.30 15.47 -0.29
N TYR A 208 -7.29 16.57 -1.04
CA TYR A 208 -8.03 16.69 -2.30
C TYR A 208 -7.15 17.32 -3.38
N PHE A 209 -7.32 16.84 -4.62
CA PHE A 209 -6.75 17.54 -5.77
C PHE A 209 -7.40 18.90 -5.96
N ALA A 210 -6.66 19.85 -6.53
CA ALA A 210 -7.24 21.11 -6.95
C ALA A 210 -8.22 20.86 -8.11
N HIS A 211 -9.37 21.53 -8.06
CA HIS A 211 -10.31 21.52 -9.17
C HIS A 211 -9.71 22.32 -10.33
N LYS A 212 -9.19 21.63 -11.35
CA LYS A 212 -8.93 22.26 -12.64
C LYS A 212 -10.26 22.40 -13.35
N GLY A 213 -10.91 23.55 -13.19
CA GLY A 213 -12.09 23.89 -13.98
C GLY A 213 -11.78 23.60 -15.45
N LYS A 214 -12.67 22.88 -16.14
CA LYS A 214 -12.58 22.71 -17.59
C LYS A 214 -12.33 24.09 -18.19
N GLN A 215 -11.20 24.28 -18.86
CA GLN A 215 -11.08 25.39 -19.80
C GLN A 215 -12.18 25.15 -20.83
N SER A 216 -13.29 25.86 -20.67
CA SER A 216 -14.27 26.06 -21.71
C SER A 216 -13.54 26.75 -22.85
N VAL A 217 -13.11 25.95 -23.82
CA VAL A 217 -12.71 26.44 -25.12
C VAL A 217 -13.97 27.09 -25.70
N CYS A 218 -13.98 28.43 -25.68
CA CYS A 218 -14.94 29.23 -26.43
C CYS A 218 -14.73 29.04 -27.93
#